data_AF-A0A924RY15-F1
#
_entry.id   AF-A0A924RY15-F1
#
_cell.length_a   1.000
_cell.length_b   1.000
_cell.length_c   1.000
_cell.angle_alpha   90.00
_cell.angle_beta   90.00
_cell.angle_gamma   90.00
#
_symmetry.space_group_name_H-M   'P 1'
#
loop_
_entity.id
_entity.type
_entity.pdbx_description
1 polymer ?
#
loop_
_entity_poly.entity_id
_entity_poly.type
_entity_poly.pdbx_seq_one_letter_code
_entity_poly.pdbx_strand_id
1 'polypeptide(L)'
;MKQLFILLFISCQVFSQEKPNLDELFLKAKDLAHSEQRQEALAICEQIIAGDSLYWDAYVLKGRIYAWDKKWDKSRVIFNEVINKKKYADAYDGKLDVEIWTSNFREALKIADEALLIYPHNTVFLLKKAKASNSLKEYDASISILNELLAV
;
A
#
# COMPACT_ATOMS: atom_id res chain seq x y z
N MET A 1 54.42 49.25 9.58
CA MET A 1 53.04 49.18 9.10
C MET A 1 52.60 47.72 9.10
N LYS A 2 51.39 47.48 9.57
CA LYS A 2 50.79 46.22 10.07
C LYS A 2 50.99 44.99 9.19
N GLN A 3 51.44 43.88 9.79
CA GLN A 3 51.23 42.53 9.25
C GLN A 3 49.76 42.15 9.42
N LEU A 4 49.10 41.75 8.33
CA LEU A 4 47.70 41.36 8.27
C LEU A 4 47.63 39.82 8.27
N PHE A 5 47.37 39.22 9.44
CA PHE A 5 47.05 37.81 9.58
C PHE A 5 45.56 37.61 9.27
N ILE A 6 45.24 37.02 8.12
CA ILE A 6 43.86 36.63 7.76
C ILE A 6 43.67 35.19 8.27
N LEU A 7 43.03 35.07 9.43
CA LEU A 7 42.50 33.81 9.95
C LEU A 7 41.25 33.45 9.15
N LEU A 8 41.39 32.48 8.24
CA LEU A 8 40.28 31.89 7.50
C LEU A 8 39.50 30.96 8.45
N PHE A 9 38.48 31.50 9.12
CA PHE A 9 37.48 30.70 9.84
C PHE A 9 36.65 29.93 8.80
N ILE A 10 37.08 28.72 8.46
CA ILE A 10 36.23 27.75 7.78
C ILE A 10 35.23 27.27 8.83
N SER A 11 34.10 27.96 8.93
CA SER A 11 32.92 27.43 9.60
C SER A 11 32.46 26.23 8.80
N CYS A 12 32.85 25.05 9.26
CA CYS A 12 32.23 23.80 8.86
C CYS A 12 30.76 23.91 9.33
N GLN A 13 29.88 24.37 8.44
CA GLN A 13 28.44 24.26 8.64
C GLN A 13 28.16 22.76 8.62
N VAL A 14 28.11 22.17 9.81
CA VAL A 14 27.52 20.85 10.00
C VAL A 14 26.06 21.01 9.60
N PHE A 15 25.74 20.70 8.34
CA PHE A 15 24.38 20.42 7.92
C PHE A 15 23.94 19.19 8.72
N SER A 16 23.37 19.42 9.90
CA SER A 16 22.52 18.44 10.54
C SER A 16 21.28 18.34 9.67
N GLN A 17 21.33 17.56 8.59
CA GLN A 17 20.12 17.11 7.93
C GLN A 17 19.40 16.25 8.96
N GLU A 18 18.35 16.80 9.58
CA GLU A 18 17.39 16.00 10.32
C GLU A 18 16.97 14.85 9.41
N LYS A 19 17.17 13.62 9.88
CA LYS A 19 16.76 12.44 9.12
C LYS A 19 15.27 12.62 8.83
N PRO A 20 14.85 12.62 7.56
CA PRO A 20 13.47 12.94 7.21
C PRO A 20 12.54 11.96 7.93
N ASN A 21 11.49 12.52 8.54
CA ASN A 21 10.49 11.73 9.23
C ASN A 21 9.82 10.79 8.21
N LEU A 22 9.86 9.47 8.46
CA LEU A 22 9.30 8.48 7.55
C LEU A 22 7.80 8.68 7.31
N ASP A 23 7.06 9.17 8.31
CA ASP A 23 5.64 9.48 8.18
C ASP A 23 5.41 10.68 7.26
N GLU A 24 6.24 11.72 7.36
CA GLU A 24 6.18 12.88 6.47
C GLU A 24 6.53 12.48 5.02
N LEU A 25 7.56 11.65 4.85
CA LEU A 25 7.88 11.06 3.55
C LEU A 25 6.70 10.22 3.02
N PHE A 26 6.03 9.46 3.88
CA PHE A 26 4.90 8.65 3.46
C PHE A 26 3.71 9.50 3.03
N LEU A 27 3.40 10.58 3.75
CA LEU A 27 2.39 11.56 3.33
C LEU A 27 2.73 12.16 1.95
N LYS A 28 3.98 12.58 1.76
CA LYS A 28 4.45 13.08 0.46
C LYS A 28 4.32 12.02 -0.65
N ALA A 29 4.67 10.76 -0.38
CA ALA A 29 4.53 9.68 -1.34
C ALA A 29 3.07 9.47 -1.76
N LYS A 30 2.13 9.54 -0.81
CA LYS A 30 0.68 9.47 -1.10
C LYS A 30 0.22 10.62 -1.99
N ASP A 31 0.62 11.85 -1.67
CA ASP A 31 0.22 13.03 -2.43
C ASP A 31 0.74 12.98 -3.88
N LEU A 32 1.99 12.56 -4.06
CA LEU A 32 2.58 12.34 -5.38
C LEU A 32 1.87 11.22 -6.15
N ALA A 33 1.54 10.11 -5.48
CA ALA A 33 0.84 9.00 -6.10
C ALA A 33 -0.54 9.40 -6.63
N HIS A 34 -1.28 10.22 -5.87
CA HIS A 34 -2.58 10.76 -6.29
C HIS A 34 -2.47 11.86 -7.36
N SER A 35 -1.35 12.60 -7.39
CA SER A 35 -1.06 13.63 -8.41
C SER A 35 -0.45 13.05 -9.69
N GLU A 36 -0.58 11.74 -9.91
CA GLU A 36 -0.01 10.96 -11.02
C GLU A 36 1.52 10.99 -11.14
N GLN A 37 2.23 11.56 -10.17
CA GLN A 37 3.69 11.53 -10.04
C GLN A 37 4.16 10.19 -9.45
N ARG A 38 3.71 9.10 -10.08
CA ARG A 38 3.81 7.73 -9.56
C ARG A 38 5.25 7.21 -9.47
N GLN A 39 6.15 7.64 -10.36
CA GLN A 39 7.55 7.23 -10.29
C GLN A 39 8.29 7.87 -9.11
N GLU A 40 8.01 9.13 -8.81
CA GLU A 40 8.57 9.82 -7.64
C GLU A 40 8.00 9.22 -6.35
N ALA A 41 6.69 8.96 -6.31
CA ALA A 41 6.06 8.26 -5.19
C ALA A 41 6.70 6.89 -4.92
N LEU A 42 6.99 6.10 -5.97
CA LEU A 42 7.71 4.83 -5.84
C LEU A 42 9.11 5.02 -5.26
N ALA A 43 9.86 6.02 -5.74
CA ALA A 43 11.20 6.30 -5.21
C ALA A 43 11.17 6.64 -3.72
N ILE A 44 10.18 7.41 -3.27
CA ILE A 44 9.99 7.70 -1.84
C ILE A 44 9.59 6.44 -1.06
N CYS A 45 8.73 5.59 -1.62
CA CYS A 45 8.40 4.31 -0.97
C CYS A 45 9.65 3.45 -0.75
N GLU A 46 10.54 3.34 -1.74
CA GLU A 46 11.80 2.60 -1.59
C GLU A 46 12.72 3.24 -0.53
N GLN A 47 12.76 4.58 -0.47
CA GLN A 47 13.50 5.30 0.57
C GLN A 47 12.96 5.00 1.97
N ILE A 48 11.63 4.97 2.15
CA ILE A 48 10.99 4.64 3.42
C ILE A 48 11.32 3.20 3.81
N ILE A 49 11.17 2.25 2.87
CA ILE A 49 11.45 0.82 3.09
C ILE A 49 12.92 0.58 3.44
N ALA A 50 13.85 1.31 2.84
CA ALA A 50 15.27 1.25 3.20
C ALA A 50 15.57 1.82 4.59
N GLY A 51 14.78 2.79 5.04
CA GLY A 51 14.86 3.38 6.38
C GLY A 51 14.22 2.51 7.47
N ASP A 52 13.11 1.84 7.15
CA ASP A 52 12.40 0.88 7.98
C ASP A 52 11.73 -0.20 7.10
N SER A 53 12.31 -1.40 7.11
CA SER A 53 11.81 -2.54 6.35
C SER A 53 10.46 -3.09 6.83
N LEU A 54 9.97 -2.63 7.99
CA LEU A 54 8.67 -2.99 8.55
C LEU A 54 7.64 -1.86 8.38
N TYR A 55 7.92 -0.84 7.58
CA TYR A 55 6.97 0.22 7.24
C TYR A 55 5.97 -0.27 6.17
N TRP A 56 5.02 -1.11 6.60
CA TRP A 56 4.12 -1.85 5.70
C TRP A 56 3.24 -0.98 4.82
N ASP A 57 2.89 0.23 5.26
CA ASP A 57 2.10 1.18 4.46
C ASP A 57 2.82 1.62 3.19
N ALA A 58 4.16 1.73 3.22
CA ALA A 58 4.96 2.04 2.04
C ALA A 58 4.95 0.89 1.03
N TYR A 59 4.97 -0.37 1.50
CA TYR A 59 4.79 -1.54 0.63
C TYR A 59 3.38 -1.57 0.02
N VAL A 60 2.34 -1.31 0.81
CA VAL A 60 0.96 -1.25 0.30
C VAL A 60 0.82 -0.16 -0.76
N LEU A 61 1.33 1.04 -0.51
CA LEU A 61 1.27 2.14 -1.48
C LEU A 61 2.04 1.80 -2.76
N LYS A 62 3.24 1.21 -2.66
CA LYS A 62 4.00 0.68 -3.80
C LYS A 62 3.20 -0.35 -4.59
N GLY A 63 2.52 -1.28 -3.92
CA GLY A 63 1.63 -2.26 -4.54
C GLY A 63 0.45 -1.61 -5.28
N ARG A 64 -0.20 -0.60 -4.68
CA ARG A 64 -1.30 0.16 -5.29
C ARG A 64 -0.84 0.96 -6.50
N ILE A 65 0.33 1.61 -6.43
CA ILE A 65 0.90 2.34 -7.58
C ILE A 65 1.13 1.38 -8.75
N TYR A 66 1.69 0.19 -8.52
CA TYR A 66 1.80 -0.81 -9.58
C TYR A 66 0.45 -1.26 -10.14
N ALA A 67 -0.58 -1.39 -9.30
CA ALA A 67 -1.93 -1.69 -9.77
C ALA A 67 -2.50 -0.55 -10.64
N TRP A 68 -2.37 0.71 -10.23
CA TRP A 68 -2.83 1.86 -11.01
C TRP A 68 -2.10 1.99 -12.36
N ASP A 69 -0.82 1.61 -12.41
CA ASP A 69 -0.01 1.49 -13.63
C ASP A 69 -0.33 0.23 -14.46
N LYS A 70 -1.31 -0.58 -14.06
CA LYS A 70 -1.67 -1.87 -14.68
C LYS A 70 -0.54 -2.91 -14.70
N LYS A 71 0.46 -2.75 -13.82
CA LYS A 71 1.56 -3.71 -13.57
C LYS A 71 1.09 -4.76 -12.57
N TRP A 72 0.06 -5.52 -12.94
CA TRP A 72 -0.67 -6.43 -12.06
C TRP A 72 0.24 -7.44 -11.33
N ASP A 73 1.17 -8.06 -12.04
CA ASP A 73 2.03 -9.10 -11.46
C ASP A 73 3.00 -8.53 -10.41
N LYS A 74 3.54 -7.34 -10.65
CA LYS A 74 4.37 -6.64 -9.66
C LYS A 74 3.55 -6.28 -8.42
N SER A 75 2.33 -5.81 -8.63
CA SER A 75 1.40 -5.50 -7.54
C SER A 75 1.09 -6.74 -6.68
N ARG A 76 0.77 -7.87 -7.32
CA ARG A 76 0.54 -9.17 -6.64
C ARG A 76 1.73 -9.60 -5.80
N VAL A 77 2.95 -9.51 -6.35
CA VAL A 77 4.18 -9.88 -5.63
C VAL A 77 4.32 -9.06 -4.34
N ILE A 78 4.14 -7.75 -4.42
CA ILE A 78 4.23 -6.86 -3.25
C ILE A 78 3.14 -7.17 -2.22
N PHE A 79 1.88 -7.31 -2.63
CA PHE A 79 0.82 -7.63 -1.68
C PHE A 79 0.99 -9.01 -1.03
N ASN A 80 1.41 -10.02 -1.79
CA ASN A 80 1.72 -11.34 -1.25
C ASN A 80 2.85 -11.29 -0.23
N GLU A 81 3.88 -10.49 -0.47
CA GLU A 81 4.97 -10.31 0.49
C GLU A 81 4.44 -9.77 1.83
N VAL A 82 3.65 -8.70 1.80
CA VAL A 82 3.09 -8.09 3.02
C VAL A 82 2.12 -9.04 3.72
N ILE A 83 1.25 -9.73 2.98
CA ILE A 83 0.32 -10.72 3.53
C ILE A 83 1.08 -11.85 4.22
N ASN A 84 2.13 -12.38 3.60
CA ASN A 84 2.90 -13.48 4.17
C ASN A 84 3.67 -13.09 5.43
N LYS A 85 4.12 -11.82 5.53
CA LYS A 85 4.92 -11.34 6.68
C LYS A 85 4.08 -10.78 7.83
N LYS A 86 2.97 -10.07 7.55
CA LYS A 86 2.17 -9.35 8.56
C LYS A 86 0.66 -9.64 8.54
N LYS A 87 0.14 -10.35 7.52
CA LYS A 87 -1.31 -10.50 7.32
C LYS A 87 -2.06 -9.17 7.35
N TYR A 88 -1.46 -8.14 6.75
CA TYR A 88 -1.93 -6.76 6.86
C TYR A 88 -3.23 -6.53 6.06
N ALA A 89 -4.26 -5.96 6.69
CA ALA A 89 -5.57 -5.76 6.09
C ALA A 89 -5.51 -4.99 4.76
N ASP A 90 -4.75 -3.89 4.70
CA ASP A 90 -4.65 -3.06 3.50
C ASP A 90 -3.97 -3.78 2.32
N ALA A 91 -3.10 -4.77 2.60
CA ALA A 91 -2.51 -5.61 1.56
C ALA A 91 -3.51 -6.63 1.00
N TYR A 92 -4.38 -7.20 1.86
CA TYR A 92 -5.51 -8.00 1.39
C TYR A 92 -6.46 -7.16 0.54
N ASP A 93 -6.78 -5.95 1.01
CA ASP A 93 -7.65 -5.01 0.30
C ASP A 93 -7.14 -4.70 -1.11
N GLY A 94 -5.86 -4.30 -1.21
CA GLY A 94 -5.21 -4.02 -2.48
C GLY A 94 -5.10 -5.26 -3.39
N LYS A 95 -4.80 -6.44 -2.85
CA LYS A 95 -4.75 -7.69 -3.64
C LYS A 95 -6.13 -8.06 -4.19
N LEU A 96 -7.18 -7.91 -3.39
CA LEU A 96 -8.56 -8.13 -3.84
C LEU A 96 -8.96 -7.17 -4.96
N ASP A 97 -8.56 -5.90 -4.87
CA ASP A 97 -8.78 -4.95 -5.98
C ASP A 97 -8.13 -5.43 -7.26
N VAL A 98 -6.86 -5.86 -7.20
CA VAL A 98 -6.13 -6.36 -8.37
C VAL A 98 -6.86 -7.55 -8.99
N GLU A 99 -7.24 -8.57 -8.20
CA GLU A 99 -7.91 -9.74 -8.76
C GLU A 99 -9.30 -9.42 -9.32
N ILE A 100 -10.04 -8.49 -8.70
CA ILE A 100 -11.34 -8.05 -9.22
C ILE A 100 -11.16 -7.25 -10.53
N TRP A 101 -10.19 -6.33 -10.60
CA TRP A 101 -9.95 -5.53 -11.80
C TRP A 101 -9.44 -6.37 -12.98
N THR A 102 -8.74 -7.47 -12.72
CA THR A 102 -8.31 -8.41 -13.75
C THR A 102 -9.27 -9.58 -13.96
N SER A 103 -10.50 -9.51 -13.42
CA SER A 103 -11.55 -10.53 -13.56
C SER A 103 -11.20 -11.93 -13.03
N ASN A 104 -10.23 -12.03 -12.11
CA ASN A 104 -9.83 -13.27 -11.43
C ASN A 104 -10.72 -13.55 -10.22
N PHE A 105 -12.04 -13.58 -10.42
CA PHE A 105 -13.01 -13.61 -9.33
C PHE A 105 -12.89 -14.83 -8.41
N ARG A 106 -12.52 -15.99 -8.95
CA ARG A 106 -12.31 -17.20 -8.13
C ARG A 106 -11.12 -17.06 -7.18
N GLU A 107 -10.07 -16.36 -7.60
CA GLU A 107 -8.93 -16.07 -6.72
C GLU A 107 -9.30 -14.98 -5.71
N ALA A 108 -10.05 -13.96 -6.12
CA ALA A 108 -10.59 -12.95 -5.21
C ALA A 108 -11.43 -13.58 -4.08
N LEU A 109 -12.27 -14.58 -4.37
CA LEU A 109 -13.02 -15.30 -3.33
C LEU A 109 -12.10 -15.97 -2.31
N LYS A 110 -11.08 -16.71 -2.77
CA LYS A 110 -10.12 -17.36 -1.86
C LYS A 110 -9.40 -16.37 -0.96
N ILE A 111 -8.96 -15.24 -1.54
CA ILE A 111 -8.26 -14.19 -0.79
C ILE A 111 -9.21 -13.55 0.24
N ALA A 112 -10.47 -13.31 -0.14
CA ALA A 112 -11.45 -12.74 0.77
C ALA A 112 -11.78 -13.71 1.91
N ASP A 113 -11.92 -15.01 1.61
CA ASP A 113 -12.10 -16.05 2.62
C ASP A 113 -10.90 -16.10 3.59
N GLU A 114 -9.67 -16.09 3.08
CA GLU A 114 -8.46 -16.03 3.92
C GLU A 114 -8.45 -14.78 4.82
N ALA A 115 -8.76 -13.61 4.24
CA ALA A 115 -8.80 -12.35 4.98
C ALA A 115 -9.88 -12.35 6.07
N LEU A 116 -11.07 -12.91 5.78
CA LEU A 116 -12.19 -12.98 6.72
C LEU A 116 -11.97 -13.99 7.86
N LEU A 117 -11.08 -14.98 7.71
CA LEU A 117 -10.65 -15.80 8.84
C LEU A 117 -9.92 -14.97 9.91
N ILE A 118 -9.25 -13.89 9.49
CA ILE A 118 -8.46 -13.01 10.35
C ILE A 118 -9.26 -11.78 10.79
N TYR A 119 -10.12 -11.29 9.88
CA TYR A 119 -10.94 -10.09 10.06
C TYR A 119 -12.42 -10.39 9.80
N PRO A 120 -13.11 -11.16 10.68
CA PRO A 120 -14.42 -11.76 10.37
C PRO A 120 -15.54 -10.79 9.99
N HIS A 121 -15.51 -9.58 10.53
CA HIS A 121 -16.55 -8.56 10.31
C HIS A 121 -16.06 -7.39 9.45
N ASN A 122 -14.97 -7.57 8.71
CA ASN A 122 -14.47 -6.52 7.84
C ASN A 122 -15.41 -6.31 6.64
N THR A 123 -16.11 -5.19 6.66
CA THR A 123 -17.13 -4.86 5.66
C THR A 123 -16.57 -4.74 4.25
N VAL A 124 -15.31 -4.29 4.11
CA VAL A 124 -14.64 -4.19 2.82
C VAL A 124 -14.40 -5.57 2.21
N PHE A 125 -13.92 -6.54 3.00
CA PHE A 125 -13.70 -7.90 2.51
C PHE A 125 -15.00 -8.62 2.20
N LEU A 126 -16.04 -8.47 3.03
CA LEU A 126 -17.37 -9.00 2.76
C LEU A 126 -17.95 -8.42 1.46
N LEU A 127 -17.84 -7.10 1.26
CA LEU A 127 -18.33 -6.45 0.04
C LEU A 127 -17.58 -6.93 -1.21
N LYS A 128 -16.25 -7.07 -1.13
CA LYS A 128 -15.43 -7.58 -2.24
C LYS A 128 -15.72 -9.06 -2.52
N LYS A 129 -15.98 -9.86 -1.49
CA LYS A 129 -16.43 -11.26 -1.63
C LYS A 129 -17.77 -11.34 -2.35
N ALA A 130 -18.77 -10.57 -1.90
CA ALA A 130 -20.08 -10.50 -2.56
C ALA A 130 -19.96 -10.08 -4.03
N LYS A 131 -19.14 -9.04 -4.31
CA LYS A 131 -18.87 -8.61 -5.68
C LYS A 131 -18.28 -9.72 -6.54
N ALA A 132 -17.28 -10.46 -6.03
CA ALA A 132 -16.68 -11.58 -6.75
C ALA A 132 -17.66 -12.73 -7.00
N SER A 133 -18.47 -13.11 -6.00
CA SER A 133 -19.55 -14.11 -6.16
C SER A 133 -20.58 -13.68 -7.20
N ASN A 134 -21.03 -12.43 -7.16
CA ASN A 134 -21.95 -11.89 -8.16
C ASN A 134 -21.35 -11.93 -9.58
N SER A 135 -20.07 -11.59 -9.74
CA SER A 135 -19.37 -11.69 -11.02
C SER A 135 -19.23 -13.13 -11.54
N LEU A 136 -19.23 -14.12 -10.65
CA LEU A 136 -19.28 -15.55 -10.99
C LEU A 136 -20.69 -16.09 -11.20
N LYS A 137 -21.73 -15.24 -11.09
CA LYS A 137 -23.16 -15.60 -11.11
C LYS A 137 -23.60 -16.49 -9.94
N GLU A 138 -22.83 -16.49 -8.85
CA GLU A 138 -23.17 -17.14 -7.57
C GLU A 138 -24.08 -16.20 -6.76
N TYR A 139 -25.26 -15.92 -7.29
CA TYR A 139 -26.15 -14.86 -6.79
C TYR A 139 -26.65 -15.12 -5.37
N ASP A 140 -27.01 -16.36 -5.03
CA ASP A 140 -27.50 -16.72 -3.69
C ASP A 140 -26.44 -16.44 -2.62
N ALA A 141 -25.17 -16.79 -2.90
CA ALA A 141 -24.06 -16.51 -2.01
C ALA A 141 -23.84 -15.00 -1.85
N SER A 142 -23.87 -14.24 -2.95
CA SER A 142 -23.75 -12.77 -2.91
C SER A 142 -24.87 -12.13 -2.09
N ILE A 143 -26.12 -12.54 -2.30
CA ILE A 143 -27.28 -12.00 -1.57
C ILE A 143 -27.17 -12.32 -0.09
N SER A 144 -26.77 -13.55 0.28
CA SER A 144 -26.56 -13.93 1.67
C SER A 144 -25.56 -13.00 2.38
N ILE A 145 -24.41 -12.72 1.74
CA ILE A 145 -23.38 -11.85 2.31
C ILE A 145 -23.88 -10.39 2.42
N LEU A 146 -24.59 -9.89 1.41
CA LEU A 146 -25.12 -8.52 1.44
C LEU A 146 -26.20 -8.33 2.50
N ASN A 147 -27.03 -9.35 2.75
CA ASN A 147 -28.01 -9.32 3.83
C ASN A 147 -27.34 -9.26 5.20
N GLU A 148 -26.24 -10.01 5.40
CA GLU A 148 -25.42 -9.93 6.62
C GLU A 148 -24.87 -8.51 6.83
N LEU A 149 -24.38 -7.87 5.77
CA LEU A 149 -23.85 -6.51 5.81
C LEU A 149 -24.90 -5.43 6.13
N LEU A 150 -26.17 -5.64 5.74
CA LEU A 150 -27.26 -4.69 5.93
C LEU A 150 -28.03 -4.89 7.24
N ALA A 151 -27.81 -6.00 7.94
CA ALA A 151 -28.49 -6.31 9.20
C ALA A 151 -27.90 -5.59 10.43
N VAL A 152 -27.01 -4.61 10.21
CA VAL A 152 -26.25 -3.87 11.24
C VAL A 152 -26.91 -2.54 11.58
#